data_AF-A0A3B9AHD8-F1
#
_entry.id   AF-A0A3B9AHD8-F1
#
_cell.length_a   1.000
_cell.length_b   1.000
_cell.length_c   1.000
_cell.angle_alpha   90.00
_cell.angle_beta   90.00
_cell.angle_gamma   90.00
#
_symmetry.space_group_name_H-M   'P 1'
#
loop_
_entity.id
_entity.type
_entity.pdbx_description
1 polymer ?
#
loop_
_entity_poly.entity_id
_entity_poly.type
_entity_poly.pdbx_seq_one_letter_code
_entity_poly.pdbx_strand_id
1 'polypeptide(L)'
;MSVHPSQRIIGTFEGEANGVLLVVIGALHGNEPAGVKALEMVFDALERAKLEQPDFQFKGKLIGILGNRQAFLNRQRFLDQDLNRCWTKACIDSARAVSPAEL
;
A
#
# COMPACT_ATOMS: atom_id res chain seq x y z
N MET A 1 8.21 -3.25 -11.60
CA MET A 1 8.90 -4.28 -10.76
C MET A 1 7.85 -5.02 -9.93
N SER A 2 7.94 -6.34 -9.71
CA SER A 2 6.98 -7.05 -8.83
C SER A 2 7.32 -6.84 -7.37
N VAL A 3 6.34 -6.46 -6.54
CA VAL A 3 6.52 -6.23 -5.10
C VAL A 3 7.01 -7.52 -4.43
N HIS A 4 8.10 -7.45 -3.68
CA HIS A 4 8.56 -8.61 -2.94
C HIS A 4 7.56 -8.94 -1.80
N PRO A 5 7.15 -10.20 -1.61
CA PRO A 5 6.25 -10.69 -0.55
C PRO A 5 6.48 -10.15 0.87
N SER A 6 7.70 -9.76 1.19
CA SER A 6 8.11 -9.25 2.50
C SER A 6 7.88 -7.74 2.67
N GLN A 7 7.64 -6.99 1.60
CA GLN A 7 7.51 -5.54 1.63
C GLN A 7 6.05 -5.12 1.83
N ARG A 8 5.83 -4.22 2.79
CA ARG A 8 4.50 -3.63 3.05
C ARG A 8 4.20 -2.45 2.13
N ILE A 9 5.24 -1.75 1.68
CA ILE A 9 5.10 -0.66 0.72
C ILE A 9 5.21 -1.25 -0.68
N ILE A 10 4.15 -1.07 -1.48
CA ILE A 10 4.11 -1.46 -2.90
C ILE A 10 4.93 -0.47 -3.72
N GLY A 11 4.84 0.81 -3.39
CA GLY A 11 5.62 1.87 -4.02
C GLY A 11 5.34 3.22 -3.37
N THR A 12 6.24 4.17 -3.65
CA THR A 12 6.09 5.57 -3.29
C THR A 12 6.45 6.42 -4.49
N PHE A 13 5.65 7.43 -4.78
CA PHE A 13 5.96 8.43 -5.80
C PHE A 13 5.74 9.82 -5.22
N GLU A 14 6.75 10.67 -5.31
CA GLU A 14 6.74 12.02 -4.74
C GLU A 14 7.23 13.01 -5.78
N GLY A 15 6.46 14.08 -5.96
CA GLY A 15 6.87 15.21 -6.78
C GLY A 15 7.55 16.29 -5.94
N GLU A 16 8.11 17.29 -6.62
CA GLU A 16 8.87 18.37 -5.98
C GLU A 16 7.99 19.43 -5.31
N ALA A 17 6.69 19.44 -5.65
CA ALA A 17 5.74 20.43 -5.15
C ALA A 17 4.96 19.93 -3.93
N ASN A 18 4.82 20.82 -2.94
CA ASN A 18 3.88 20.64 -1.82
C ASN A 18 2.48 20.32 -2.36
N GLY A 19 1.91 19.20 -1.93
CA GLY A 19 0.62 18.71 -2.39
C GLY A 19 0.04 17.64 -1.47
N VAL A 20 -1.07 17.04 -1.89
CA VAL A 20 -1.81 16.06 -1.08
C VAL A 20 -1.00 14.77 -0.95
N LEU A 21 -1.02 14.18 0.25
CA LEU A 21 -0.63 12.79 0.47
C LEU A 21 -1.84 11.89 0.16
N LEU A 22 -1.72 11.06 -0.87
CA LEU A 22 -2.65 10.00 -1.18
C LEU A 22 -2.08 8.66 -0.71
N VAL A 23 -2.79 8.01 0.21
CA VAL A 23 -2.47 6.64 0.66
C VAL A 23 -3.50 5.69 0.07
N VAL A 24 -3.03 4.67 -0.64
CA VAL A 24 -3.88 3.64 -1.26
C VAL A 24 -3.49 2.28 -0.72
N ILE A 25 -4.48 1.52 -0.22
CA ILE A 25 -4.27 0.20 0.37
C ILE A 25 -4.86 -0.86 -0.56
N GLY A 26 -4.01 -1.74 -1.08
CA GLY A 26 -4.40 -2.92 -1.85
C GLY A 26 -4.43 -4.18 -0.99
N ALA A 27 -5.19 -5.20 -1.41
CA ALA A 27 -5.30 -6.50 -0.72
C ALA A 27 -5.62 -6.37 0.79
N LEU A 28 -6.64 -5.57 1.13
CA LEU A 28 -7.17 -5.55 2.49
C LEU A 28 -7.71 -6.95 2.86
N HIS A 29 -8.36 -7.61 1.91
CA HIS A 29 -8.50 -9.05 1.89
C HIS A 29 -7.43 -9.65 0.97
N GLY A 30 -6.75 -10.70 1.43
CA GLY A 30 -5.59 -11.26 0.73
C GLY A 30 -5.92 -11.96 -0.59
N ASN A 31 -7.15 -12.43 -0.76
CA ASN A 31 -7.63 -13.06 -2.00
C ASN A 31 -8.04 -12.05 -3.09
N GLU A 32 -7.82 -10.75 -2.88
CA GLU A 32 -8.17 -9.66 -3.82
C GLU A 32 -6.91 -8.97 -4.39
N PRO A 33 -6.20 -9.60 -5.35
CA PRO A 33 -4.90 -9.11 -5.82
C PRO A 33 -4.98 -7.92 -6.79
N ALA A 34 -6.15 -7.64 -7.36
CA ALA A 34 -6.31 -6.67 -8.44
C ALA A 34 -5.83 -5.25 -8.04
N GLY A 35 -6.12 -4.81 -6.82
CA GLY A 35 -5.69 -3.51 -6.31
C GLY A 35 -4.16 -3.39 -6.16
N VAL A 36 -3.50 -4.48 -5.75
CA VAL A 36 -2.02 -4.53 -5.69
C VAL A 36 -1.45 -4.41 -7.10
N LYS A 37 -2.02 -5.16 -8.06
CA LYS A 37 -1.54 -5.13 -9.44
C LYS A 37 -1.74 -3.76 -10.09
N ALA A 38 -2.88 -3.12 -9.83
CA ALA A 38 -3.16 -1.77 -10.31
C ALA A 38 -2.15 -0.75 -9.75
N LEU A 39 -1.78 -0.85 -8.47
CA LEU A 39 -0.77 0.02 -7.87
C LEU A 39 0.60 -0.17 -8.51
N GLU A 40 1.05 -1.40 -8.75
CA GLU A 40 2.30 -1.66 -9.49
C GLU A 40 2.30 -0.96 -10.86
N MET A 41 1.19 -1.08 -11.60
CA MET A 41 1.05 -0.46 -12.92
C MET A 41 1.06 1.07 -12.85
N VAL A 42 0.43 1.66 -11.82
CA VAL A 42 0.44 3.10 -11.61
C VAL A 42 1.85 3.60 -11.32
N PHE A 43 2.61 2.94 -10.44
CA PHE A 43 3.99 3.33 -10.16
C PHE A 43 4.88 3.19 -11.39
N ASP A 44 4.79 2.08 -12.12
CA ASP A 44 5.55 1.90 -13.37
C ASP A 44 5.16 2.95 -14.44
N ALA A 45 3.91 3.43 -14.45
CA ALA A 45 3.48 4.50 -15.35
C ALA A 45 4.00 5.89 -14.93
N LEU A 46 3.99 6.19 -13.62
CA LEU A 46 4.49 7.46 -13.09
C LEU A 46 6.00 7.60 -13.28
N GLU A 47 6.78 6.54 -13.05
CA GLU A 47 8.22 6.55 -13.30
C GLU A 47 8.56 6.75 -14.78
N ARG A 48 7.84 6.07 -15.68
CA ARG A 48 8.01 6.31 -17.12
C ARG A 48 7.65 7.74 -17.51
N ALA A 49 6.54 8.27 -17.02
CA ALA A 49 6.15 9.66 -17.31
C ALA A 49 7.24 10.63 -16.84
N LYS A 50 7.81 10.45 -15.65
CA LYS A 50 8.91 11.26 -15.12
C LYS A 50 10.17 11.22 -15.99
N LEU A 51 10.49 10.07 -16.57
CA LEU A 51 11.69 9.89 -17.40
C LEU A 51 11.49 10.37 -18.85
N GLU A 52 10.32 10.14 -19.41
CA GLU A 52 10.05 10.28 -20.85
C GLU A 52 9.38 11.61 -21.22
N GLN A 53 8.79 12.33 -20.24
CA GLN A 53 8.02 13.55 -20.48
C GLN A 53 8.64 14.74 -19.73
N PRO A 54 9.37 15.65 -20.42
CA PRO A 54 10.06 16.78 -19.78
C PRO A 54 9.15 17.72 -18.99
N ASP A 55 7.89 17.86 -19.41
CA ASP A 55 6.91 18.75 -18.78
C ASP A 55 6.03 18.05 -17.72
N PHE A 56 6.28 16.78 -17.44
CA PHE A 56 5.50 16.04 -16.45
C PHE A 56 5.73 16.59 -15.04
N GLN A 57 4.66 17.06 -14.42
CA GLN A 57 4.66 17.53 -13.04
C GLN A 57 3.73 16.68 -12.19
N PHE A 58 4.25 16.19 -11.07
CA PHE A 58 3.46 15.55 -10.02
C PHE A 58 3.42 16.44 -8.78
N LYS A 59 2.24 16.63 -8.20
CA LYS A 59 2.05 17.51 -7.02
C LYS A 59 1.58 16.67 -5.84
N GLY A 60 2.39 16.61 -4.79
CA GLY A 60 2.13 15.78 -3.62
C GLY A 60 2.81 14.41 -3.67
N LYS A 61 2.23 13.44 -2.96
CA LYS A 61 2.84 12.14 -2.71
C LYS A 61 1.80 11.02 -2.79
N LEU A 62 2.14 9.95 -3.50
CA LEU A 62 1.37 8.70 -3.53
C LEU A 62 2.15 7.62 -2.79
N ILE A 63 1.48 6.95 -1.84
CA ILE A 63 2.00 5.76 -1.16
C ILE A 63 1.03 4.60 -1.37
N GLY A 64 1.52 3.53 -1.98
CA GLY A 64 0.79 2.28 -2.14
C GLY A 64 1.20 1.30 -1.04
N ILE A 65 0.22 0.75 -0.34
CA ILE A 65 0.43 -0.15 0.80
C ILE A 65 -0.23 -1.49 0.53
N LEU A 66 0.50 -2.57 0.80
CA LEU A 66 -0.04 -3.92 0.88
C LEU A 66 -0.71 -4.11 2.24
N GLY A 67 -2.02 -4.36 2.21
CA GLY A 67 -2.89 -4.53 3.38
C GLY A 67 -2.58 -5.79 4.19
N ASN A 68 -3.45 -6.80 4.12
CA ASN A 68 -3.25 -8.05 4.84
C ASN A 68 -2.20 -8.92 4.14
N ARG A 69 -0.92 -8.59 4.36
CA ARG A 69 0.22 -9.24 3.70
C ARG A 69 0.19 -10.76 3.86
N GLN A 70 0.01 -11.28 5.07
CA GLN A 70 0.02 -12.72 5.28
C GLN A 70 -1.14 -13.41 4.57
N ALA A 71 -2.35 -12.85 4.62
CA ALA A 71 -3.48 -13.39 3.86
C ALA A 71 -3.25 -13.30 2.35
N PHE A 72 -2.62 -12.22 1.86
CA PHE A 72 -2.30 -12.03 0.44
C PHE A 72 -1.35 -13.11 -0.08
N LEU A 73 -0.31 -13.44 0.68
CA LEU A 73 0.63 -14.51 0.34
C LEU A 73 -0.05 -15.88 0.30
N ASN A 74 -1.03 -16.11 1.18
CA ASN A 74 -1.80 -17.35 1.22
C ASN A 74 -3.03 -17.33 0.29
N ARG A 75 -3.28 -16.25 -0.46
CA ARG A 75 -4.47 -16.04 -1.30
C ARG A 75 -5.79 -16.29 -0.56
N GLN A 76 -5.84 -15.93 0.71
CA GLN A 76 -7.00 -16.08 1.58
C GLN A 76 -7.61 -14.71 1.90
N ARG A 77 -8.91 -14.67 2.20
CA ARG A 77 -9.56 -13.42 2.62
C ARG A 77 -8.89 -12.84 3.87
N PHE A 78 -8.64 -13.69 4.86
CA PHE A 78 -7.91 -13.41 6.10
C PHE A 78 -7.34 -14.72 6.67
N LEU A 79 -6.48 -14.63 7.69
CA LEU A 79 -5.98 -15.78 8.46
C LEU A 79 -6.87 -16.05 9.68
N ASP A 80 -6.73 -15.23 10.74
CA ASP A 80 -7.49 -15.39 11.99
C ASP A 80 -8.71 -14.47 12.06
N GLN A 81 -8.57 -13.22 11.62
CA GLN A 81 -9.64 -12.23 11.65
C GLN A 81 -9.63 -11.36 10.39
N ASP A 82 -10.82 -11.01 9.92
CA ASP A 82 -11.00 -10.09 8.80
C ASP A 82 -10.49 -8.69 9.15
N LEU A 83 -9.41 -8.26 8.48
CA LEU A 83 -8.80 -6.94 8.70
C LEU A 83 -9.81 -5.80 8.50
N ASN A 84 -10.77 -5.94 7.57
CA ASN A 84 -11.83 -4.96 7.34
C ASN A 84 -12.96 -5.00 8.39
N ARG A 85 -12.75 -5.71 9.48
CA ARG A 85 -13.60 -5.74 10.68
C ARG A 85 -12.82 -5.38 11.96
N CYS A 86 -11.50 -5.15 11.85
CA CYS A 86 -10.64 -4.80 12.98
C CYS A 86 -10.56 -3.29 13.25
N TRP A 87 -11.26 -2.44 12.51
CA TRP A 87 -11.24 -0.98 12.69
C TRP A 87 -12.12 -0.51 13.88
N THR A 88 -12.05 -1.23 14.99
CA THR A 88 -12.73 -0.86 16.24
C THR A 88 -11.77 -0.10 17.14
N LYS A 89 -12.29 0.72 18.05
CA LYS A 89 -11.46 1.44 19.04
C LYS A 89 -10.57 0.48 19.83
N ALA A 90 -11.11 -0.65 20.29
CA ALA A 90 -10.36 -1.63 21.07
C ALA A 90 -9.18 -2.23 20.29
N CYS A 91 -9.41 -2.63 19.03
CA CYS A 91 -8.34 -3.15 18.17
C CYS A 91 -7.27 -2.09 17.87
N ILE A 92 -7.67 -0.83 17.62
CA ILE A 92 -6.74 0.27 17.36
C ILE A 92 -5.90 0.58 18.61
N ASP A 93 -6.52 0.65 19.78
CA ASP A 93 -5.83 0.89 21.04
C ASP A 93 -4.84 -0.24 21.34
N SER A 94 -5.24 -1.50 21.13
CA SER A 94 -4.34 -2.65 21.23
C SER A 94 -3.17 -2.56 20.26
N ALA A 95 -3.39 -2.19 19.00
CA ALA A 95 -2.34 -2.07 17.99
C ALA A 95 -1.35 -0.94 18.32
N ARG A 96 -1.81 0.15 18.92
CA ARG A 96 -0.97 1.28 19.36
C ARG A 96 -0.13 0.97 20.60
N ALA A 97 -0.56 0.02 21.42
CA ALA A 97 0.17 -0.40 22.61
C ALA A 97 1.38 -1.29 22.28
N VAL A 98 1.43 -1.87 21.06
CA VAL A 98 2.57 -2.66 20.58
C VAL A 98 3.66 -1.71 20.07
N SER A 99 4.90 -1.91 20.50
CA SER A 99 6.03 -1.10 20.02
C SER A 99 6.29 -1.39 18.54
N PRO A 100 6.61 -0.38 17.71
CA PRO A 100 7.05 -0.61 16.33
C PRO A 100 8.29 -1.52 16.21
N ALA A 101 9.09 -1.64 17.28
CA ALA A 101 10.25 -2.54 17.33
C ALA A 101 9.87 -4.03 17.52
N GLU A 102 8.62 -4.31 17.86
CA GLU A 102 8.08 -5.66 18.12
C GLU A 102 7.26 -6.21 16.94
N LEU A 103 7.17 -5.45 15.83
CA LEU A 103 6.42 -5.77 14.60
C LEU A 103 7.32 -6.19 13.44
#